data_AF-A0A5N5SWA6-F1
#
_entry.id   AF-A0A5N5SWA6-F1
#
_cell.length_a   1.000
_cell.length_b   1.000
_cell.length_c   1.000
_cell.angle_alpha   90.00
_cell.angle_beta   90.00
_cell.angle_gamma   90.00
#
_symmetry.space_group_name_H-M   'P 1'
#
loop_
_entity.id
_entity.type
_entity.pdbx_description
1 polymer ?
#
loop_
_entity_poly.entity_id
_entity_poly.type
_entity_poly.pdbx_seq_one_letter_code
_entity_poly.pdbx_strand_id
1 'polypeptide(L)'
;FDSAFKLSLQKQLDRPRVTTVQGRGRLFIRQALCSGCLHVPVEAMVRNKYLKNAYHEKDSIIGNEILGEIFLSLVFQVSQISFNLQVENSAFLDETWQLPEYHVYELCPCLDLGIYLGHVKGWA
;
A
#
# COMPACT_ATOMS: atom_id res chain seq x y z
N PHE A 1 -9.53 13.81 12.88
CA PHE A 1 -9.18 13.00 11.70
C PHE A 1 -7.70 13.16 11.44
N ASP A 2 -6.94 12.07 11.50
CA ASP A 2 -5.49 12.04 11.31
C ASP A 2 -5.07 12.68 9.97
N SER A 3 -4.14 13.64 10.04
CA SER A 3 -3.61 14.36 8.88
C SER A 3 -2.75 13.48 7.98
N ALA A 4 -2.03 12.52 8.57
CA ALA A 4 -1.20 11.56 7.84
C ALA A 4 -2.07 10.63 7.00
N PHE A 5 -3.18 10.15 7.57
CA PHE A 5 -4.18 9.36 6.85
C PHE A 5 -4.76 10.11 5.64
N LYS A 6 -5.20 11.37 5.82
CA LYS A 6 -5.73 12.18 4.70
C LYS A 6 -4.70 12.39 3.60
N LEU A 7 -3.45 12.68 3.98
CA LEU A 7 -2.37 12.87 3.01
C LEU A 7 -2.07 11.58 2.24
N SER A 8 -2.10 10.42 2.90
CA SER A 8 -1.91 9.12 2.24
C SER A 8 -3.01 8.84 1.20
N LEU A 9 -4.26 9.16 1.51
CA LEU A 9 -5.37 9.05 0.56
C LEU A 9 -5.22 9.98 -0.64
N GLN A 10 -4.85 11.24 -0.41
CA GLN A 10 -4.62 12.19 -1.51
C GLN A 10 -3.49 11.71 -2.43
N LYS A 11 -2.36 11.27 -1.86
CA LYS A 11 -1.25 10.70 -2.62
C LYS A 11 -1.63 9.46 -3.43
N GLN A 12 -2.63 8.68 -3.00
CA GLN A 12 -3.17 7.57 -3.78
C GLN A 12 -4.00 8.05 -4.96
N LEU A 13 -4.85 9.06 -4.74
CA LEU A 13 -5.75 9.62 -5.76
C LEU A 13 -5.00 10.34 -6.88
N ASP A 14 -3.90 11.01 -6.54
CA ASP A 14 -3.07 11.77 -7.50
C ASP A 14 -2.22 10.85 -8.43
N ARG A 15 -2.29 9.53 -8.27
CA ARG A 15 -1.48 8.55 -9.02
C ARG A 15 -2.35 7.73 -9.98
N PRO A 16 -2.53 8.18 -11.24
CA PRO A 16 -3.43 7.54 -12.19
C PRO A 16 -2.91 6.22 -12.78
N ARG A 17 -1.66 5.82 -12.50
CA ARG A 17 -1.04 4.61 -13.07
C ARG A 17 -1.62 3.30 -12.52
N VAL A 18 -2.38 3.35 -11.42
CA VAL A 18 -3.00 2.17 -10.81
C VAL A 18 -4.51 2.24 -11.02
N THR A 19 -5.01 1.32 -11.83
CA THR A 19 -6.36 1.38 -12.39
C THR A 19 -7.34 0.46 -11.66
N THR A 20 -6.87 -0.68 -11.15
CA THR A 20 -7.74 -1.66 -10.49
C THR A 20 -8.04 -1.26 -9.05
N VAL A 21 -9.21 -1.64 -8.54
CA VAL A 21 -9.57 -1.44 -7.14
C VAL A 21 -8.58 -2.16 -6.21
N GLN A 22 -8.18 -3.38 -6.58
CA GLN A 22 -7.21 -4.14 -5.81
C GLN A 22 -5.87 -3.40 -5.76
N GLY A 23 -5.31 -3.02 -6.92
CA GLY A 23 -4.05 -2.27 -7.02
C GLY A 23 -4.08 -0.98 -6.21
N ARG A 24 -5.19 -0.23 -6.26
CA ARG A 24 -5.38 0.98 -5.44
C ARG A 24 -5.36 0.67 -3.94
N GLY A 25 -5.99 -0.42 -3.52
CA GLY A 25 -5.87 -0.93 -2.15
C GLY A 25 -4.43 -1.29 -1.78
N ARG A 26 -3.70 -1.93 -2.70
CA ARG A 26 -2.27 -2.26 -2.49
C ARG A 26 -1.40 -1.03 -2.33
N LEU A 27 -1.66 0.01 -3.13
CA LEU A 27 -0.96 1.30 -3.05
C LEU A 27 -1.28 2.01 -1.74
N PHE A 28 -2.57 2.06 -1.39
CA PHE A 28 -3.04 2.68 -0.16
C PHE A 28 -2.37 2.05 1.07
N ILE A 29 -2.36 0.72 1.19
CA ILE A 29 -1.72 0.03 2.32
C ILE A 29 -0.24 0.39 2.43
N ARG A 30 0.50 0.41 1.32
CA ARG A 30 1.94 0.79 1.34
C ARG A 30 2.15 2.22 1.82
N GLN A 31 1.34 3.15 1.32
CA GLN A 31 1.42 4.55 1.74
C GLN A 31 1.06 4.73 3.21
N ALA A 32 0.03 4.02 3.68
CA ALA A 32 -0.39 4.05 5.07
C ALA A 32 0.65 3.43 6.02
N LEU A 33 1.36 2.37 5.58
CA LEU A 33 2.50 1.80 6.32
C LEU A 33 3.67 2.77 6.41
N CYS A 34 4.08 3.39 5.31
CA CYS A 34 5.14 4.41 5.31
C CYS A 34 4.77 5.65 6.14
N SER A 35 3.48 5.95 6.28
CA SER A 35 2.99 7.09 7.06
C SER A 35 2.60 6.71 8.50
N GLY A 36 2.75 5.45 8.91
CA GLY A 36 2.37 4.96 10.25
C GLY A 36 0.88 5.07 10.58
N CYS A 37 -0.01 5.19 9.58
CA CYS A 37 -1.42 5.50 9.80
C CYS A 37 -2.38 4.38 9.38
N LEU A 38 -1.88 3.16 9.11
CA LEU A 38 -2.72 2.03 8.70
C LEU A 38 -3.75 1.62 9.77
N HIS A 39 -3.49 1.89 11.05
CA HIS A 39 -4.44 1.62 12.12
C HIS A 39 -5.72 2.46 12.01
N VAL A 40 -5.66 3.68 11.46
CA VAL A 40 -6.80 4.61 11.36
C VAL A 40 -7.97 4.03 10.54
N PRO A 41 -7.80 3.54 9.29
CA PRO A 41 -8.89 2.92 8.55
C PRO A 41 -9.34 1.60 9.18
N VAL A 42 -8.43 0.82 9.78
CA VAL A 42 -8.77 -0.44 10.44
C VAL A 42 -9.65 -0.19 11.67
N GLU A 43 -9.30 0.81 12.47
CA GLU A 43 -10.10 1.27 13.60
C GLU A 43 -11.49 1.71 13.13
N ALA A 44 -11.57 2.50 12.06
CA ALA A 44 -12.86 2.91 11.50
C ALA A 44 -13.72 1.71 11.09
N MET A 45 -13.14 0.67 10.50
CA MET A 45 -13.85 -0.57 10.12
C MET A 45 -14.31 -1.38 11.33
N VAL A 46 -13.49 -1.49 12.38
CA VAL A 46 -13.81 -2.26 13.60
C VAL A 46 -14.83 -1.54 14.48
N ARG A 47 -14.72 -0.21 14.61
CA ARG A 47 -15.54 0.62 15.52
C ARG A 47 -16.89 0.99 14.92
N ASN A 48 -16.98 1.15 13.60
CA ASN A 48 -18.22 1.53 12.93
C ASN A 48 -19.09 0.30 12.63
N LYS A 49 -20.21 0.14 13.35
CA LYS A 49 -21.15 -0.98 13.16
C LYS A 49 -21.59 -1.17 11.69
N TYR A 50 -21.80 -0.08 10.94
CA TYR A 50 -22.23 -0.19 9.54
C TYR A 50 -21.12 -0.80 8.65
N LEU A 51 -19.87 -0.37 8.85
CA LEU A 51 -18.73 -0.91 8.10
C LEU A 51 -18.38 -2.32 8.55
N LYS A 52 -18.45 -2.59 9.86
CA LYS A 52 -18.24 -3.92 10.43
C LYS A 52 -19.23 -4.94 9.86
N ASN A 53 -20.51 -4.58 9.79
CA ASN A 53 -21.57 -5.43 9.26
C ASN A 53 -21.48 -5.67 7.74
N ALA A 54 -20.64 -4.91 7.02
CA ALA A 54 -20.34 -5.21 5.63
C ALA A 54 -19.47 -6.49 5.48
N TYR A 55 -18.89 -6.98 6.57
CA TYR A 55 -18.11 -8.22 6.61
C TYR A 55 -18.87 -9.33 7.36
N HIS A 56 -18.75 -10.57 6.91
CA HIS A 56 -19.37 -11.72 7.57
C HIS A 56 -18.74 -11.99 8.94
N GLU A 57 -19.57 -12.07 10.00
CA GLU A 57 -19.11 -12.22 11.39
C GLU A 57 -18.28 -13.47 11.66
N LYS A 58 -18.62 -14.59 11.00
CA LYS A 58 -17.96 -15.89 11.23
C LYS A 58 -16.73 -16.12 10.36
N ASP A 59 -16.68 -15.49 9.20
CA ASP A 59 -15.66 -15.75 8.17
C ASP A 59 -14.66 -14.60 8.01
N SER A 60 -14.91 -13.45 8.64
CA SER A 60 -14.04 -12.28 8.57
C SER A 60 -13.48 -11.88 9.94
N ILE A 61 -12.18 -11.58 9.94
CA ILE A 61 -11.48 -10.99 11.09
C ILE A 61 -12.14 -9.68 11.52
N ILE A 62 -12.52 -8.82 10.57
CA ILE A 62 -13.14 -7.51 10.86
C ILE A 62 -14.57 -7.67 11.37
N GLY A 63 -15.32 -8.63 10.82
CA GLY A 63 -16.70 -8.90 11.22
C GLY A 63 -16.80 -9.46 12.64
N ASN A 64 -15.82 -10.25 13.07
CA ASN A 64 -15.76 -10.82 14.41
C ASN A 64 -15.31 -9.79 15.46
N GLU A 65 -16.03 -9.70 16.57
CA GLU A 65 -15.72 -8.75 17.65
C GLU A 65 -14.34 -8.97 18.28
N ILE A 66 -14.00 -10.21 18.61
CA ILE A 66 -12.74 -10.50 19.31
C ILE A 66 -11.56 -10.38 18.34
N LEU A 67 -11.68 -10.98 17.15
CA LEU A 67 -10.59 -10.95 16.17
C LEU A 67 -10.34 -9.53 15.63
N GLY A 68 -11.38 -8.70 15.52
CA GLY A 68 -11.26 -7.30 15.12
C GLY A 68 -10.42 -6.49 16.10
N GLU A 69 -10.63 -6.65 17.41
CA GLU A 69 -9.83 -5.98 18.45
C GLU A 69 -8.37 -6.45 18.44
N ILE A 70 -8.14 -7.76 18.27
CA ILE A 70 -6.79 -8.33 18.19
C ILE A 70 -6.07 -7.78 16.96
N PHE A 71 -6.74 -7.78 15.81
CA PHE A 71 -6.18 -7.26 14.57
C PHE A 71 -5.86 -5.77 14.67
N LEU A 72 -6.78 -4.96 15.20
CA LEU A 72 -6.53 -3.53 15.43
C LEU A 72 -5.31 -3.32 16.34
N SER A 73 -5.21 -4.08 17.44
CA SER A 73 -4.07 -4.01 18.36
C SER A 73 -2.74 -4.32 17.67
N LEU A 74 -2.72 -5.34 16.80
CA LEU A 74 -1.55 -5.67 16.00
C LEU A 74 -1.19 -4.55 15.01
N VAL A 75 -2.18 -3.98 14.31
CA VAL A 75 -1.94 -2.89 13.35
C VAL A 75 -1.43 -1.63 14.07
N PHE A 76 -1.88 -1.37 15.30
CA PHE A 76 -1.30 -0.32 16.14
C PHE A 76 0.19 -0.56 16.43
N GLN A 77 0.60 -1.79 16.73
CA GLN A 77 2.02 -2.11 16.87
C GLN A 77 2.78 -1.92 15.54
N VAL A 78 2.19 -2.33 14.42
CA VAL A 78 2.76 -2.12 13.08
C VAL A 78 2.97 -0.64 12.78
N SER A 79 2.10 0.27 13.25
CA SER A 79 2.30 1.71 13.06
C SER A 79 3.52 2.29 13.78
N GLN A 80 4.12 1.57 14.74
CA GLN A 80 5.36 1.98 15.39
C GLN A 80 6.61 1.59 14.58
N ILE A 81 6.45 0.80 13.52
CA ILE A 81 7.54 0.33 12.67
C ILE A 81 7.75 1.33 11.52
N SER A 82 9.00 1.76 11.33
CA SER A 82 9.38 2.63 10.22
C SER A 82 9.52 1.84 8.92
N PHE A 83 8.55 1.98 8.00
CA PHE A 83 8.61 1.39 6.68
C PHE A 83 9.19 2.36 5.64
N ASN A 84 10.26 1.95 4.96
CA ASN A 84 10.82 2.68 3.82
C ASN A 84 10.55 1.93 2.51
N LEU A 85 9.34 2.07 1.96
CA LEU A 85 8.92 1.41 0.73
C LEU A 85 9.02 2.38 -0.45
N GLN A 86 9.66 1.94 -1.53
CA GLN A 86 9.68 2.67 -2.81
C GLN A 86 8.30 2.60 -3.47
N VAL A 87 7.48 3.60 -3.20
CA VAL A 87 6.10 3.67 -3.71
C VAL A 87 6.00 4.42 -5.04
N GLU A 88 7.06 5.10 -5.51
CA GLU A 88 7.05 5.95 -6.72
C GLU A 88 6.63 5.21 -7.99
N ASN A 89 7.19 4.03 -8.25
CA ASN A 89 6.77 3.19 -9.35
C ASN A 89 5.69 2.20 -8.88
N SER A 90 4.42 2.62 -8.93
CA SER A 90 3.29 1.81 -8.45
C SER A 90 2.53 1.07 -9.54
N ALA A 91 2.91 1.19 -10.82
CA ALA A 91 2.14 0.66 -11.95
C ALA A 91 1.95 -0.87 -11.89
N PHE A 92 2.94 -1.59 -11.37
CA PHE A 92 2.90 -3.04 -11.22
C PHE A 92 1.86 -3.54 -10.21
N LEU A 93 1.31 -2.65 -9.37
CA LEU A 93 0.43 -3.04 -8.28
C LEU A 93 -0.93 -3.56 -8.75
N ASP A 94 -1.32 -3.27 -10.00
CA ASP A 94 -2.50 -3.91 -10.60
C ASP A 94 -2.28 -5.43 -10.79
N GLU A 95 -1.06 -5.85 -11.07
CA GLU A 95 -0.71 -7.24 -11.36
C GLU A 95 -0.22 -7.97 -10.11
N THR A 96 0.79 -7.43 -9.42
CA THR A 96 1.48 -8.14 -8.33
C THR A 96 1.60 -7.32 -7.03
N TRP A 97 1.64 -8.03 -5.90
CA TRP A 97 2.00 -7.47 -4.60
C TRP A 97 3.52 -7.49 -4.35
N GLN A 98 4.29 -8.27 -5.11
CA GLN A 98 5.72 -8.38 -4.87
C GLN A 98 6.42 -7.07 -5.23
N LEU A 99 7.30 -6.59 -4.35
CA LEU A 99 8.12 -5.41 -4.65
C LEU A 99 9.17 -5.81 -5.69
N PRO A 100 9.31 -5.07 -6.81
CA PRO A 100 10.40 -5.30 -7.73
C PRO A 100 11.73 -4.92 -7.07
N GLU A 101 12.80 -5.57 -7.50
CA GLU A 101 14.14 -5.23 -7.05
C GLU A 101 14.61 -3.95 -7.75
N TYR A 102 14.82 -2.89 -6.97
CA TYR A 102 15.27 -1.60 -7.51
C TYR A 102 16.80 -1.56 -7.56
N HIS A 103 17.33 -1.27 -8.74
CA HIS A 103 18.76 -1.09 -8.95
C HIS A 103 19.02 0.38 -9.29
N VAL A 104 19.87 1.04 -8.50
CA VAL A 104 20.31 2.42 -8.76
C VAL A 104 21.66 2.35 -9.44
N TYR A 105 21.77 2.92 -10.63
CA TYR A 105 23.02 3.01 -11.37
C TYR A 105 23.49 4.45 -11.37
N GLU A 106 24.67 4.71 -10.81
CA GLU A 106 25.36 5.99 -10.97
C GLU A 106 26.13 5.98 -12.29
N LEU A 107 25.72 6.86 -13.20
CA LEU A 107 26.33 6.97 -14.51
C LEU A 107 27.37 8.10 -14.48
N CYS A 108 28.59 7.81 -14.94
CA CYS A 108 29.59 8.85 -15.11
C CYS A 108 29.14 9.81 -16.22
N PRO A 109 29.41 11.13 -16.11
CA PRO A 109 29.13 12.05 -17.21
C PRO A 109 30.05 11.73 -18.39
N CYS A 110 29.51 11.09 -19.42
CA CYS A 110 30.19 10.83 -20.68
C CYS A 110 29.35 11.34 -21.85
N LEU A 111 30.02 11.74 -22.94
CA LEU A 111 29.39 12.31 -24.14
C LEU A 111 28.39 11.33 -24.78
N ASP A 112 28.67 10.03 -24.71
CA ASP A 112 27.79 8.98 -25.20
C ASP A 112 27.51 7.98 -24.07
N LEU A 113 26.24 7.83 -23.71
CA LEU A 113 25.76 6.81 -22.80
C LEU A 113 25.78 5.48 -23.57
N GLY A 114 26.82 4.66 -23.38
CA GLY A 114 26.94 3.32 -23.98
C GLY A 114 25.94 2.29 -23.43
N ILE A 115 24.73 2.74 -23.06
CA ILE A 115 23.67 1.91 -22.50
C ILE A 115 22.69 1.58 -23.61
N TYR A 116 22.55 0.30 -23.91
CA TYR A 116 21.51 -0.21 -24.78
C TYR A 116 20.32 -0.68 -23.94
N LEU A 117 19.19 0.05 -23.99
CA LEU A 117 17.96 -0.36 -23.31
C LEU A 117 17.19 -1.34 -24.20
N GLY A 118 17.43 -2.64 -24.01
CA GLY A 118 16.71 -3.70 -24.70
C GLY A 118 15.46 -4.10 -23.92
N HIS A 119 14.27 -3.88 -24.50
CA HIS A 119 13.03 -4.40 -23.93
C HIS A 119 12.95 -5.91 -24.12
N VAL A 120 13.24 -6.68 -23.07
CA VAL A 120 12.94 -8.11 -23.04
C VAL A 120 11.43 -8.23 -22.85
N LYS A 121 10.71 -8.80 -23.85
CA LYS A 121 9.28 -9.09 -23.71
C LYS A 121 9.03 -9.87 -22.41
N GLY A 122 8.40 -9.23 -21.43
CA GLY A 122 7.86 -9.90 -20.24
C GLY A 122 6.79 -10.90 -20.64
N TRP A 123 6.67 -11.99 -19.87
CA TRP A 123 5.79 -13.12 -20.15
C TRP A 123 4.31 -12.73 -20.35
N ALA A 124 3.65 -13.48 -21.23
CA ALA A 124 2.24 -13.39 -21.58
C ALA A 124 1.32 -13.94 -20.49
#